data_AF-A0A4D4KSN3-F1
#
_entry.id   AF-A0A4D4KSN3-F1
#
_cell.length_a   1.000
_cell.length_b   1.000
_cell.length_c   1.000
_cell.angle_alpha   90.00
_cell.angle_beta   90.00
_cell.angle_gamma   90.00
#
_symmetry.space_group_name_H-M   'P 1'
#
loop_
_entity.id
_entity.type
_entity.pdbx_description
1 polymer ?
#
loop_
_entity_poly.entity_id
_entity_poly.type
_entity_poly.pdbx_seq_one_letter_code
_entity_poly.pdbx_strand_id
1 'polypeptide(L)'
;MRIAYVAETHLHNDYVTGGLELARLTGARYLVPADAGVSFGRTPVTDGDTCEVDGHLVLRAIATPGHTPHHTSYALEEDGRAVAVFTGGSLLIGTVGRPDLVDPRLTEHLARAQHASAHRLAATLDDEVPVLPTHGFGSFCSSSQAEADATTIGEERTSNDAFTLDVDTFVKRVLAGLEDVPAYYTHMGPANADGPAPVDLTPPEAADAAQIAERLAAGEWVVDLRSRVAFADGHVAGSFNFEGTGKLATYLAWLIPWGKPVTLLGDTPAQITDAQRELTRVGIDRPAAAATGDPATWVREGEQLASFPRASFADLSDAHERGGNVVVLDVRRDSERANVFIEGSVHIPLHELHGRVGDVPDGTVWVHCAGGMRAAIAASLLDATGRQVIAIDDSFEAAADAGLSLTRP
;
A
#
# COMPACT_ATOMS: atom_id res chain seq x y z
N MET A 1 -14.20 -7.43 30.45
CA MET A 1 -13.39 -7.87 29.29
C MET A 1 -12.09 -7.06 29.30
N ARG A 2 -10.93 -7.71 29.23
CA ARG A 2 -9.59 -7.10 29.26
C ARG A 2 -8.76 -7.72 28.15
N ILE A 3 -7.96 -6.93 27.44
CA ILE A 3 -6.99 -7.45 26.48
C ILE A 3 -5.85 -8.11 27.28
N ALA A 4 -5.75 -9.44 27.19
CA ALA A 4 -4.74 -10.21 27.92
C ALA A 4 -3.43 -10.36 27.14
N TYR A 5 -3.52 -10.45 25.80
CA TYR A 5 -2.41 -10.63 24.89
C TYR A 5 -2.55 -9.73 23.68
N VAL A 6 -1.41 -9.32 23.14
CA VAL A 6 -1.27 -8.75 21.80
C VAL A 6 -0.20 -9.58 21.11
N ALA A 7 -0.49 -10.13 19.93
CA ALA A 7 0.40 -11.07 19.26
C ALA A 7 0.80 -10.59 17.87
N GLU A 8 2.10 -10.59 17.60
CA GLU A 8 2.66 -10.39 16.27
C GLU A 8 2.84 -11.73 15.58
N THR A 9 2.40 -11.83 14.33
CA THR A 9 2.71 -12.99 13.49
C THR A 9 4.13 -12.90 12.94
N HIS A 10 4.57 -11.69 12.62
CA HIS A 10 5.90 -11.38 12.10
C HIS A 10 6.24 -9.90 12.32
N LEU A 11 7.40 -9.47 11.85
CA LEU A 11 7.74 -8.04 11.78
C LEU A 11 7.18 -7.51 10.46
N HIS A 12 6.16 -6.65 10.57
CA HIS A 12 5.45 -6.11 9.42
C HIS A 12 6.34 -5.19 8.57
N ASN A 13 6.20 -5.28 7.25
CA ASN A 13 6.95 -4.46 6.29
C ASN A 13 6.07 -3.43 5.58
N ASP A 14 4.78 -3.43 5.83
CA ASP A 14 3.80 -2.59 5.14
C ASP A 14 3.08 -1.59 6.03
N TYR A 15 3.25 -1.69 7.34
CA TYR A 15 2.75 -0.70 8.28
C TYR A 15 3.57 -0.68 9.57
N VAL A 16 3.44 0.41 10.32
CA VAL A 16 3.97 0.59 11.68
C VAL A 16 3.06 -0.12 12.67
N THR A 17 3.59 -1.10 13.41
CA THR A 17 2.79 -1.89 14.35
C THR A 17 2.24 -1.03 15.49
N GLY A 18 0.94 -1.16 15.75
CA GLY A 18 0.31 -0.64 16.97
C GLY A 18 0.40 -1.60 18.17
N GLY A 19 0.94 -2.81 17.97
CA GLY A 19 0.91 -3.88 18.97
C GLY A 19 1.65 -3.54 20.24
N LEU A 20 2.85 -2.95 20.11
CA LEU A 20 3.66 -2.53 21.24
C LEU A 20 2.97 -1.46 22.10
N GLU A 21 2.37 -0.46 21.46
CA GLU A 21 1.66 0.61 22.16
C GLU A 21 0.39 0.09 22.85
N LEU A 22 -0.38 -0.75 22.16
CA LEU A 22 -1.57 -1.39 22.74
C LEU A 22 -1.22 -2.22 23.97
N ALA A 23 -0.11 -2.98 23.92
CA ALA A 23 0.36 -3.75 25.07
C ALA A 23 0.75 -2.85 26.25
N ARG A 24 1.44 -1.71 25.99
CA ARG A 24 1.77 -0.72 27.03
C ARG A 24 0.54 -0.11 27.67
N LEU A 25 -0.44 0.30 26.87
CA LEU A 25 -1.68 0.95 27.35
C LEU A 25 -2.57 0.02 28.16
N THR A 26 -2.59 -1.27 27.82
CA THR A 26 -3.50 -2.25 28.42
C THR A 26 -2.86 -3.15 29.48
N GLY A 27 -1.52 -3.19 29.52
CA GLY A 27 -0.77 -4.16 30.31
C GLY A 27 -0.85 -5.60 29.77
N ALA A 28 -1.28 -5.78 28.52
CA ALA A 28 -1.31 -7.08 27.87
C ALA A 28 0.10 -7.64 27.65
N ARG A 29 0.23 -8.97 27.65
CA ARG A 29 1.50 -9.62 27.27
C ARG A 29 1.71 -9.47 25.77
N TYR A 30 2.83 -8.86 25.39
CA TYR A 30 3.17 -8.67 23.99
C TYR A 30 3.95 -9.86 23.45
N LEU A 31 3.24 -10.74 22.75
CA LEU A 31 3.74 -11.97 22.15
C LEU A 31 4.41 -11.65 20.79
N VAL A 32 5.71 -11.90 20.68
CA VAL A 32 6.48 -11.64 19.44
C VAL A 32 7.36 -12.85 19.15
N PRO A 33 7.51 -13.31 17.89
CA PRO A 33 8.33 -14.46 17.55
C PRO A 33 9.75 -14.34 18.13
N ALA A 34 10.24 -15.43 18.73
CA ALA A 34 11.50 -15.41 19.47
C ALA A 34 12.70 -15.02 18.59
N ASP A 35 12.68 -15.42 17.32
CA ASP A 35 13.73 -15.13 16.34
C ASP A 35 13.61 -13.74 15.70
N ALA A 36 12.56 -12.97 16.01
CA ALA A 36 12.48 -11.58 15.58
C ALA A 36 13.51 -10.73 16.35
N GLY A 37 14.45 -10.09 15.65
CA GLY A 37 15.35 -9.12 16.27
C GLY A 37 14.61 -7.84 16.61
N VAL A 38 14.30 -7.58 17.89
CA VAL A 38 13.65 -6.33 18.32
C VAL A 38 14.39 -5.71 19.50
N SER A 39 14.26 -4.40 19.69
CA SER A 39 14.97 -3.61 20.70
C SER A 39 14.21 -3.45 22.03
N PHE A 40 12.94 -3.85 22.08
CA PHE A 40 12.03 -3.61 23.20
C PHE A 40 11.68 -4.90 23.97
N GLY A 41 11.16 -4.71 25.19
CA GLY A 41 10.68 -5.81 26.02
C GLY A 41 9.48 -6.53 25.39
N ARG A 42 9.57 -7.86 25.30
CA ARG A 42 8.54 -8.74 24.72
C ARG A 42 8.40 -10.03 25.52
N THR A 43 7.31 -10.75 25.29
CA THR A 43 7.21 -12.19 25.56
C THR A 43 7.63 -12.92 24.28
N PRO A 44 8.84 -13.51 24.22
CA PRO A 44 9.26 -14.28 23.04
C PRO A 44 8.40 -15.54 22.91
N VAL A 45 8.07 -15.92 21.68
CA VAL A 45 7.24 -17.09 21.39
C VAL A 45 7.94 -18.00 20.37
N THR A 46 7.95 -19.29 20.66
CA THR A 46 8.51 -20.37 19.84
C THR A 46 7.43 -21.37 19.43
N ASP A 47 7.77 -22.30 18.53
CA ASP A 47 6.84 -23.31 18.05
C ASP A 47 6.26 -24.15 19.20
N GLY A 48 4.93 -24.27 19.23
CA GLY A 48 4.21 -25.07 20.23
C GLY A 48 3.94 -24.35 21.56
N ASP A 49 4.48 -23.15 21.79
CA ASP A 49 4.16 -22.37 22.99
C ASP A 49 2.67 -22.08 23.09
N THR A 50 2.12 -22.14 24.31
CA THR A 50 0.70 -21.92 24.57
C THR A 50 0.47 -20.79 25.57
N CYS A 51 -0.61 -20.05 25.36
CA CYS A 51 -1.07 -18.96 26.22
C CYS A 51 -2.55 -19.15 26.53
N GLU A 52 -2.90 -19.42 27.78
CA GLU A 52 -4.29 -19.47 28.23
C GLU A 52 -4.93 -18.08 28.14
N VAL A 53 -5.99 -17.95 27.34
CA VAL A 53 -6.75 -16.71 27.15
C VAL A 53 -7.84 -16.59 28.21
N ASP A 54 -8.67 -17.63 28.33
CA ASP A 54 -9.75 -17.72 29.32
C ASP A 54 -10.19 -19.17 29.53
N GLY A 55 -9.73 -19.82 30.61
CA GLY A 55 -10.15 -21.16 31.03
C GLY A 55 -9.92 -22.25 29.99
N HIS A 56 -10.88 -22.40 29.09
CA HIS A 56 -10.91 -23.40 28.01
C HIS A 56 -10.30 -22.89 26.69
N LEU A 57 -10.06 -21.58 26.57
CA LEU A 57 -9.50 -20.93 25.39
C LEU A 57 -7.97 -20.79 25.50
N VAL A 58 -7.25 -21.39 24.57
CA VAL A 58 -5.77 -21.38 24.51
C VAL A 58 -5.32 -20.88 23.15
N LEU A 59 -4.35 -19.98 23.13
CA LEU A 59 -3.66 -19.57 21.91
C LEU A 59 -2.36 -20.37 21.80
N ARG A 60 -2.21 -21.17 20.74
CA ARG A 60 -1.01 -21.97 20.45
C ARG A 60 -0.23 -21.40 19.27
N ALA A 61 1.06 -21.21 19.45
CA ALA A 61 1.98 -20.77 18.41
C ALA A 61 2.37 -21.92 17.48
N ILE A 62 2.44 -21.64 16.18
CA ILE A 62 2.81 -22.57 15.12
C ILE A 62 3.82 -21.85 14.23
N ALA A 63 5.09 -22.24 14.29
CA ALA A 63 6.12 -21.69 13.40
C ALA A 63 5.78 -21.96 11.93
N THR A 64 5.70 -20.90 11.15
CA THR A 64 5.28 -20.93 9.75
C THR A 64 6.16 -20.02 8.89
N PRO A 65 7.48 -20.29 8.83
CA PRO A 65 8.41 -19.45 8.09
C PRO A 65 8.10 -19.42 6.60
N GLY A 66 8.41 -18.29 5.97
CA GLY A 66 8.28 -18.08 4.53
C GLY A 66 8.17 -16.60 4.23
N HIS A 67 7.02 -15.97 4.48
CA HIS A 67 6.85 -14.52 4.32
C HIS A 67 7.95 -13.73 5.07
N THR A 68 8.27 -14.20 6.27
CA THR A 68 9.50 -13.85 6.99
C THR A 68 10.10 -15.13 7.59
N PRO A 69 11.41 -15.18 7.90
CA PRO A 69 12.03 -16.36 8.50
C PRO A 69 11.50 -16.68 9.90
N HIS A 70 11.03 -15.67 10.64
CA HIS A 70 10.50 -15.78 12.01
C HIS A 70 8.97 -15.81 12.05
N HIS A 71 8.29 -15.98 10.92
CA HIS A 71 6.83 -15.93 10.87
C HIS A 71 6.20 -17.04 11.74
N THR A 72 5.17 -16.67 12.50
CA THR A 72 4.42 -17.54 13.40
C THR A 72 2.92 -17.34 13.19
N SER A 73 2.22 -18.43 12.95
CA SER A 73 0.75 -18.50 12.99
C SER A 73 0.27 -18.81 14.41
N TYR A 74 -0.95 -18.44 14.75
CA TYR A 74 -1.54 -18.76 16.06
C TYR A 74 -2.87 -19.51 15.90
N ALA A 75 -2.95 -20.74 16.42
CA ALA A 75 -4.22 -21.46 16.50
C ALA A 75 -4.94 -21.08 17.80
N LEU A 76 -6.20 -20.67 17.70
CA LEU A 76 -7.07 -20.54 18.85
C LEU A 76 -7.75 -21.89 19.09
N GLU A 77 -7.57 -22.44 20.28
CA GLU A 77 -8.09 -23.73 20.67
C GLU A 77 -9.12 -23.57 21.79
N GLU A 78 -10.25 -24.25 21.66
CA GLU A 78 -11.28 -24.38 22.69
C GLU A 78 -11.41 -25.86 23.06
N ASP A 79 -11.24 -26.19 24.34
CA ASP A 79 -11.26 -27.57 24.85
C ASP A 79 -10.32 -28.52 24.08
N GLY A 80 -9.15 -28.00 23.69
CA GLY A 80 -8.11 -28.75 22.97
C GLY A 80 -8.40 -28.98 21.48
N ARG A 81 -9.39 -28.29 20.91
CA ARG A 81 -9.70 -28.31 19.48
C ARG A 81 -9.48 -26.94 18.87
N ALA A 82 -8.79 -26.87 17.74
CA ALA A 82 -8.63 -25.61 17.01
C ALA A 82 -9.99 -25.13 16.48
N VAL A 83 -10.36 -23.89 16.82
CA VAL A 83 -11.60 -23.23 16.37
C VAL A 83 -11.33 -22.10 15.38
N ALA A 84 -10.09 -21.65 15.27
CA ALA A 84 -9.60 -20.72 14.23
C ALA A 84 -8.07 -20.75 14.17
N VAL A 85 -7.50 -20.32 13.05
CA VAL A 85 -6.05 -20.07 12.94
C VAL A 85 -5.77 -18.69 12.33
N PHE A 86 -4.99 -17.88 13.05
CA PHE A 86 -4.44 -16.63 12.57
C PHE A 86 -3.16 -16.91 11.78
N THR A 87 -3.25 -16.89 10.45
CA THR A 87 -2.18 -17.36 9.55
C THR A 87 -1.20 -16.29 9.10
N GLY A 88 -1.45 -15.02 9.46
CA GLY A 88 -0.59 -13.92 9.06
C GLY A 88 -0.38 -13.85 7.55
N GLY A 89 0.87 -13.66 7.14
CA GLY A 89 1.31 -13.76 5.75
C GLY A 89 1.68 -15.18 5.31
N SER A 90 1.60 -16.20 6.19
CA SER A 90 2.00 -17.57 5.83
C SER A 90 0.98 -18.31 4.94
N LEU A 91 -0.31 -18.05 5.10
CA LEU A 91 -1.35 -18.61 4.25
C LEU A 91 -2.43 -17.55 4.10
N LEU A 92 -2.68 -17.15 2.85
CA LEU A 92 -3.70 -16.18 2.49
C LEU A 92 -4.79 -16.91 1.70
N ILE A 93 -5.93 -16.24 1.50
CA ILE A 93 -7.04 -16.81 0.73
C ILE A 93 -6.60 -16.97 -0.72
N GLY A 94 -6.56 -18.20 -1.22
CA GLY A 94 -6.15 -18.56 -2.59
C GLY A 94 -4.68 -18.27 -2.94
N THR A 95 -3.86 -17.83 -1.99
CA THR A 95 -2.46 -17.46 -2.25
C THR A 95 -1.60 -17.51 -0.98
N VAL A 96 -0.37 -16.99 -1.05
CA VAL A 96 0.56 -16.87 0.08
C VAL A 96 1.11 -15.45 0.17
N GLY A 97 1.72 -15.12 1.32
CA GLY A 97 2.52 -13.91 1.43
C GLY A 97 3.80 -14.00 0.60
N ARG A 98 4.25 -12.86 0.10
CA ARG A 98 5.47 -12.77 -0.71
C ARG A 98 6.74 -13.03 0.12
N PRO A 99 7.74 -13.76 -0.40
CA PRO A 99 8.93 -14.16 0.38
C PRO A 99 10.15 -13.23 0.23
N ASP A 100 10.03 -12.10 -0.46
CA ASP A 100 11.14 -11.27 -0.92
C ASP A 100 11.34 -9.95 -0.15
N LEU A 101 10.53 -9.67 0.87
CA LEU A 101 10.59 -8.40 1.61
C LEU A 101 11.75 -8.29 2.61
N VAL A 102 12.32 -9.42 3.04
CA VAL A 102 13.35 -9.44 4.09
C VAL A 102 14.75 -9.28 3.51
N ASP A 103 15.12 -10.13 2.56
CA ASP A 103 16.41 -10.08 1.88
C ASP A 103 16.28 -10.80 0.53
N PRO A 104 16.62 -10.17 -0.61
CA PRO A 104 16.54 -10.78 -1.93
C PRO A 104 17.28 -12.12 -2.07
N ARG A 105 18.31 -12.35 -1.25
CA ARG A 105 19.09 -13.60 -1.25
C ARG A 105 18.34 -14.76 -0.59
N LEU A 106 17.37 -14.46 0.27
CA LEU A 106 16.57 -15.46 0.98
C LEU A 106 15.28 -15.81 0.22
N THR A 107 14.89 -15.02 -0.78
CA THR A 107 13.61 -15.12 -1.48
C THR A 107 13.23 -16.54 -1.92
N GLU A 108 14.11 -17.27 -2.62
CA GLU A 108 13.80 -18.63 -3.06
C GLU A 108 13.67 -19.61 -1.88
N HIS A 109 14.57 -19.50 -0.89
CA HIS A 109 14.55 -20.34 0.31
C HIS A 109 13.26 -20.12 1.11
N LEU A 110 12.85 -18.86 1.26
CA LEU A 110 11.63 -18.45 1.92
C LEU A 110 10.38 -18.88 1.16
N ALA A 111 10.39 -18.87 -0.18
CA ALA A 111 9.31 -19.44 -0.97
C ALA A 111 9.14 -20.95 -0.70
N ARG A 112 10.25 -21.70 -0.61
CA ARG A 112 10.20 -23.14 -0.25
C ARG A 112 9.71 -23.35 1.18
N ALA A 113 10.13 -22.51 2.12
CA ALA A 113 9.65 -22.55 3.50
C ALA A 113 8.15 -22.27 3.57
N GLN A 114 7.64 -21.32 2.79
CA GLN A 114 6.21 -21.00 2.71
C GLN A 114 5.39 -22.20 2.27
N HIS A 115 5.84 -22.92 1.23
CA HIS A 115 5.21 -24.17 0.78
C HIS A 115 5.15 -25.19 1.92
N ALA A 116 6.29 -25.46 2.57
CA ALA A 116 6.35 -26.38 3.69
C ALA A 116 5.45 -25.96 4.88
N SER A 117 5.37 -24.66 5.17
CA SER A 117 4.53 -24.09 6.23
C SER A 117 3.03 -24.26 5.95
N ALA A 118 2.59 -24.10 4.70
CA ALA A 118 1.22 -24.36 4.30
C ALA A 118 0.85 -25.85 4.52
N HIS A 119 1.69 -26.78 4.03
CA HIS A 119 1.51 -28.23 4.25
C HIS A 119 1.52 -28.59 5.74
N ARG A 120 2.38 -27.94 6.54
CA ARG A 120 2.41 -28.13 7.99
C ARG A 120 1.10 -27.71 8.65
N LEU A 121 0.54 -26.56 8.29
CA LEU A 121 -0.75 -26.09 8.83
C LEU A 121 -1.86 -27.11 8.53
N ALA A 122 -1.95 -27.58 7.29
CA ALA A 122 -2.94 -28.59 6.88
C ALA A 122 -2.74 -29.97 7.54
N ALA A 123 -1.51 -30.32 7.93
CA ALA A 123 -1.23 -31.53 8.68
C ALA A 123 -1.55 -31.41 10.18
N THR A 124 -1.63 -30.18 10.70
CA THR A 124 -1.78 -29.88 12.13
C THR A 124 -3.23 -29.55 12.52
N LEU A 125 -4.03 -29.06 11.57
CA LEU A 125 -5.36 -28.51 11.80
C LEU A 125 -6.40 -29.26 10.98
N ASP A 126 -7.62 -29.39 11.52
CA ASP A 126 -8.74 -30.00 10.81
C ASP A 126 -9.20 -29.13 9.63
N ASP A 127 -9.77 -29.78 8.61
CA ASP A 127 -10.19 -29.11 7.36
C ASP A 127 -11.23 -27.99 7.61
N GLU A 128 -12.04 -28.10 8.66
CA GLU A 128 -13.09 -27.12 9.01
C GLU A 128 -12.56 -25.86 9.72
N VAL A 129 -11.27 -25.84 10.10
CA VAL A 129 -10.71 -24.70 10.86
C VAL A 129 -10.67 -23.45 9.97
N PRO A 130 -11.33 -22.34 10.39
CA PRO A 130 -11.27 -21.07 9.68
C PRO A 130 -9.85 -20.50 9.63
N VAL A 131 -9.46 -20.01 8.45
CA VAL A 131 -8.18 -19.34 8.21
C VAL A 131 -8.38 -17.82 8.27
N LEU A 132 -7.61 -17.16 9.14
CA LEU A 132 -7.67 -15.74 9.42
C LEU A 132 -6.32 -15.06 9.07
N PRO A 133 -6.11 -14.64 7.81
CA PRO A 133 -4.86 -13.99 7.40
C PRO A 133 -4.75 -12.53 7.89
N THR A 134 -3.55 -11.94 7.85
CA THR A 134 -3.36 -10.50 8.16
C THR A 134 -3.76 -9.58 7.01
N HIS A 135 -3.72 -10.07 5.76
CA HIS A 135 -4.03 -9.27 4.58
C HIS A 135 -5.03 -10.00 3.68
N GLY A 136 -5.93 -9.22 3.10
CA GLY A 136 -6.85 -9.63 2.05
C GLY A 136 -6.50 -9.01 0.69
N PHE A 137 -7.51 -8.93 -0.17
CA PHE A 137 -7.36 -8.57 -1.58
C PHE A 137 -6.73 -7.21 -1.83
N GLY A 138 -5.82 -7.16 -2.80
CA GLY A 138 -5.17 -5.93 -3.24
C GLY A 138 -4.08 -5.40 -2.30
N SER A 139 -3.67 -6.17 -1.29
CA SER A 139 -2.44 -5.91 -0.53
C SER A 139 -1.20 -6.19 -1.38
N PHE A 140 -0.19 -5.32 -1.31
CA PHE A 140 1.11 -5.56 -1.96
C PHE A 140 1.93 -6.65 -1.26
N CYS A 141 1.44 -7.20 -0.15
CA CYS A 141 2.04 -8.31 0.59
C CYS A 141 1.59 -9.69 0.09
N SER A 142 0.57 -9.79 -0.77
CA SER A 142 0.15 -11.06 -1.37
C SER A 142 0.92 -11.35 -2.66
N SER A 143 1.17 -12.63 -2.98
CA SER A 143 1.80 -13.03 -4.25
C SER A 143 0.83 -13.06 -5.45
N SER A 144 -0.49 -13.05 -5.19
CA SER A 144 -1.54 -12.93 -6.21
C SER A 144 -2.83 -12.33 -5.63
N GLN A 145 -3.82 -12.03 -6.48
CA GLN A 145 -5.16 -11.57 -6.06
C GLN A 145 -6.11 -12.78 -5.93
N ALA A 146 -7.03 -12.72 -4.96
CA ALA A 146 -8.12 -13.71 -4.79
C ALA A 146 -9.46 -12.96 -4.56
N GLU A 147 -10.60 -13.65 -4.31
CA GLU A 147 -11.94 -13.02 -4.33
C GLU A 147 -12.88 -13.32 -3.12
N ALA A 148 -12.52 -14.20 -2.17
CA ALA A 148 -13.39 -14.62 -1.05
C ALA A 148 -13.05 -13.99 0.33
N ASP A 149 -14.05 -13.53 1.10
CA ASP A 149 -13.82 -12.89 2.42
C ASP A 149 -13.60 -13.89 3.58
N ALA A 150 -13.77 -15.18 3.34
CA ALA A 150 -13.57 -16.25 4.32
C ALA A 150 -13.09 -17.53 3.62
N THR A 151 -12.32 -18.35 4.33
CA THR A 151 -11.86 -19.66 3.87
C THR A 151 -11.56 -20.58 5.06
N THR A 152 -11.42 -21.88 4.82
CA THR A 152 -10.95 -22.88 5.78
C THR A 152 -9.67 -23.57 5.31
N ILE A 153 -9.03 -24.32 6.22
CA ILE A 153 -7.87 -25.17 5.86
C ILE A 153 -8.22 -26.13 4.72
N GLY A 154 -9.41 -26.73 4.76
CA GLY A 154 -9.89 -27.66 3.73
C GLY A 154 -10.10 -26.99 2.38
N GLU A 155 -10.72 -25.81 2.35
CA GLU A 155 -10.96 -25.05 1.12
C GLU A 155 -9.64 -24.62 0.47
N GLU A 156 -8.71 -24.07 1.25
CA GLU A 156 -7.37 -23.72 0.75
C GLU A 156 -6.62 -24.96 0.25
N ARG A 157 -6.71 -26.11 0.94
CA ARG A 157 -6.04 -27.34 0.51
C ARG A 157 -6.47 -27.79 -0.90
N THR A 158 -7.72 -27.51 -1.29
CA THR A 158 -8.23 -27.91 -2.61
C THR A 158 -7.87 -26.95 -3.73
N SER A 159 -7.56 -25.69 -3.43
CA SER A 159 -7.54 -24.62 -4.43
C SER A 159 -6.25 -23.79 -4.45
N ASN A 160 -5.59 -23.61 -3.31
CA ASN A 160 -4.42 -22.75 -3.20
C ASN A 160 -3.18 -23.41 -3.80
N ASP A 161 -2.44 -22.62 -4.59
CA ASP A 161 -1.23 -23.05 -5.30
C ASP A 161 -0.18 -23.69 -4.37
N ALA A 162 -0.11 -23.29 -3.10
CA ALA A 162 0.79 -23.89 -2.11
C ALA A 162 0.50 -25.38 -1.86
N PHE A 163 -0.74 -25.82 -2.06
CA PHE A 163 -1.14 -27.22 -1.90
C PHE A 163 -1.26 -27.97 -3.22
N THR A 164 -1.67 -27.30 -4.28
CA THR A 164 -2.00 -27.95 -5.57
C THR A 164 -0.78 -28.12 -6.48
N LEU A 165 0.29 -27.34 -6.27
CA LEU A 165 1.53 -27.41 -7.05
C LEU A 165 2.63 -28.13 -6.27
N ASP A 166 3.51 -28.81 -7.01
CA ASP A 166 4.80 -29.26 -6.47
C ASP A 166 5.67 -28.04 -6.10
N VAL A 167 6.60 -28.24 -5.16
CA VAL A 167 7.39 -27.15 -4.57
C VAL A 167 8.17 -26.34 -5.61
N ASP A 168 8.72 -26.97 -6.65
CA ASP A 168 9.53 -26.26 -7.65
C ASP A 168 8.63 -25.42 -8.56
N THR A 169 7.50 -25.96 -9.00
CA THR A 169 6.50 -25.20 -9.79
C THR A 169 5.91 -24.05 -8.98
N PHE A 170 5.59 -24.29 -7.70
CA PHE A 170 5.10 -23.26 -6.77
C PHE A 170 6.09 -22.11 -6.64
N VAL A 171 7.35 -22.39 -6.31
CA VAL A 171 8.40 -21.38 -6.16
C VAL A 171 8.53 -20.57 -7.45
N LYS A 172 8.61 -21.23 -8.59
CA LYS A 172 8.76 -20.56 -9.89
C LYS A 172 7.60 -19.61 -10.18
N ARG A 173 6.37 -20.02 -9.85
CA ARG A 173 5.16 -19.21 -10.03
C ARG A 173 5.11 -18.02 -9.08
N VAL A 174 5.40 -18.22 -7.79
CA VAL A 174 5.46 -17.14 -6.80
C VAL A 174 6.48 -16.09 -7.22
N LEU A 175 7.70 -16.49 -7.59
CA LEU A 175 8.75 -15.55 -7.98
C LEU A 175 8.44 -14.80 -9.27
N ALA A 176 7.77 -15.44 -10.23
CA ALA A 176 7.34 -14.80 -11.47
C ALA A 176 6.19 -13.79 -11.27
N GLY A 177 5.44 -13.89 -10.16
CA GLY A 177 4.33 -13.00 -9.83
C GLY A 177 4.70 -11.81 -8.94
N LEU A 178 5.96 -11.68 -8.53
CA LEU A 178 6.40 -10.57 -7.68
C LEU A 178 6.42 -9.25 -8.48
N GLU A 179 5.65 -8.27 -8.00
CA GLU A 179 5.66 -6.89 -8.50
C GLU A 179 6.41 -5.97 -7.52
N ASP A 180 6.67 -4.75 -7.97
CA ASP A 180 7.23 -3.67 -7.14
C ASP A 180 6.40 -3.46 -5.87
N VAL A 181 7.13 -3.09 -4.80
CA VAL A 181 6.54 -2.72 -3.52
C VAL A 181 6.58 -1.23 -3.31
N PRO A 182 5.67 -0.69 -2.49
CA PRO A 182 5.79 0.67 -2.01
C PRO A 182 7.16 0.95 -1.39
N ALA A 183 7.79 2.05 -1.81
CA ALA A 183 9.15 2.41 -1.41
C ALA A 183 9.32 2.48 0.12
N TYR A 184 8.27 2.89 0.84
CA TYR A 184 8.32 2.98 2.30
C TYR A 184 8.48 1.64 3.02
N TYR A 185 8.24 0.50 2.35
CA TYR A 185 8.31 -0.82 2.98
C TYR A 185 9.70 -1.10 3.58
N THR A 186 10.76 -0.59 2.94
CA THR A 186 12.14 -0.73 3.42
C THR A 186 12.37 -0.12 4.82
N HIS A 187 11.49 0.79 5.25
CA HIS A 187 11.58 1.47 6.54
C HIS A 187 10.70 0.85 7.63
N MET A 188 9.66 0.11 7.25
CA MET A 188 8.68 -0.45 8.21
C MET A 188 9.29 -1.55 9.07
N GLY A 189 9.98 -2.52 8.47
CA GLY A 189 10.64 -3.60 9.21
C GLY A 189 11.61 -3.07 10.29
N PRO A 190 12.56 -2.19 9.93
CA PRO A 190 13.43 -1.53 10.91
C PRO A 190 12.68 -0.74 11.99
N ALA A 191 11.71 0.10 11.61
CA ALA A 191 10.94 0.89 12.58
C ALA A 191 10.16 -0.01 13.58
N ASN A 192 9.59 -1.11 13.08
CA ASN A 192 8.89 -2.09 13.89
C ASN A 192 9.83 -2.90 14.79
N ALA A 193 11.04 -3.21 14.34
CA ALA A 193 12.07 -3.85 15.15
C ALA A 193 12.59 -2.91 16.27
N ASP A 194 12.73 -1.62 15.97
CA ASP A 194 13.21 -0.61 16.91
C ASP A 194 12.17 -0.21 17.96
N GLY A 195 10.91 -0.60 17.77
CA GLY A 195 9.81 -0.30 18.68
C GLY A 195 9.25 1.10 18.44
N PRO A 196 8.17 1.22 17.67
CA PRO A 196 7.59 2.51 17.33
C PRO A 196 7.24 3.35 18.57
N ALA A 197 7.36 4.66 18.42
CA ALA A 197 6.91 5.61 19.43
C ALA A 197 5.38 5.57 19.57
N PRO A 198 4.82 5.99 20.71
CA PRO A 198 3.38 6.20 20.85
C PRO A 198 2.84 7.11 19.76
N VAL A 199 1.68 6.77 19.22
CA VAL A 199 1.01 7.52 18.16
C VAL A 199 0.51 8.87 18.69
N ASP A 200 0.90 9.96 18.02
CA ASP A 200 0.41 11.32 18.30
C ASP A 200 -0.56 11.80 17.20
N LEU A 201 -1.86 11.82 17.52
CA LEU A 201 -2.92 12.32 16.64
C LEU A 201 -3.34 13.75 16.99
N THR A 202 -2.51 14.52 17.70
CA THR A 202 -2.75 15.94 17.90
C THR A 202 -2.85 16.62 16.53
N PRO A 203 -3.87 17.48 16.29
CA PRO A 203 -4.02 18.15 15.01
C PRO A 203 -2.74 18.93 14.62
N PRO A 204 -2.35 18.91 13.34
CA PRO A 204 -1.20 19.67 12.87
C PRO A 204 -1.45 21.19 13.00
N GLU A 205 -0.37 21.96 12.98
CA GLU A 205 -0.43 23.42 13.01
C GLU A 205 -1.20 23.96 11.80
N ALA A 206 -2.06 24.95 12.00
CA ALA A 206 -2.74 25.61 10.90
C ALA A 206 -1.75 26.44 10.08
N ALA A 207 -1.77 26.29 8.74
CA ALA A 207 -1.01 27.11 7.82
C ALA A 207 -1.92 28.08 7.05
N ASP A 208 -1.55 29.36 7.01
CA ASP A 208 -2.12 30.32 6.08
C ASP A 208 -1.45 30.27 4.69
N ALA A 209 -1.94 31.06 3.74
CA ALA A 209 -1.40 31.12 2.38
C ALA A 209 0.10 31.48 2.31
N ALA A 210 0.60 32.34 3.21
CA ALA A 210 2.01 32.70 3.22
C ALA A 210 2.86 31.51 3.69
N GLN A 211 2.42 30.83 4.75
CA GLN A 211 3.08 29.63 5.28
C GLN A 211 3.04 28.47 4.28
N ILE A 212 1.94 28.28 3.53
CA ILE A 212 1.87 27.27 2.46
C ILE A 212 2.92 27.55 1.37
N ALA A 213 3.04 28.80 0.93
CA ALA A 213 4.02 29.19 -0.07
C ALA A 213 5.48 29.02 0.42
N GLU A 214 5.75 29.34 1.69
CA GLU A 214 7.07 29.12 2.30
C GLU A 214 7.45 27.64 2.35
N ARG A 215 6.49 26.77 2.67
CA ARG A 215 6.67 25.32 2.73
C ARG A 215 6.93 24.71 1.36
N LEU A 216 6.19 25.14 0.33
CA LEU A 216 6.47 24.79 -1.06
C LEU A 216 7.89 25.21 -1.45
N ALA A 217 8.30 26.45 -1.14
CA ALA A 217 9.65 26.95 -1.43
C ALA A 217 10.75 26.18 -0.67
N ALA A 218 10.45 25.66 0.53
CA ALA A 218 11.35 24.79 1.29
C ALA A 218 11.41 23.35 0.77
N GLY A 219 10.59 23.00 -0.23
CA GLY A 219 10.51 21.65 -0.80
C GLY A 219 9.81 20.64 0.12
N GLU A 220 8.88 21.11 0.96
CA GLU A 220 7.90 20.25 1.62
C GLU A 220 6.89 19.72 0.59
N TRP A 221 6.30 18.57 0.89
CA TRP A 221 5.21 18.01 0.09
C TRP A 221 3.88 18.59 0.57
N VAL A 222 3.36 19.56 -0.18
CA VAL A 222 2.01 20.09 0.05
C VAL A 222 1.01 19.19 -0.70
N VAL A 223 0.20 18.46 0.06
CA VAL A 223 -0.70 17.42 -0.41
C VAL A 223 -2.14 17.90 -0.28
N ASP A 224 -2.83 18.01 -1.41
CA ASP A 224 -4.25 18.34 -1.46
C ASP A 224 -5.09 17.06 -1.50
N LEU A 225 -5.94 16.91 -0.47
CA LEU A 225 -6.76 15.74 -0.20
C LEU A 225 -8.10 15.75 -0.94
N ARG A 226 -8.45 16.84 -1.64
CA ARG A 226 -9.71 16.95 -2.37
C ARG A 226 -9.76 15.94 -3.53
N SER A 227 -10.95 15.74 -4.07
CA SER A 227 -11.14 14.90 -5.24
C SER A 227 -10.29 15.40 -6.41
N ARG A 228 -9.84 14.49 -7.27
CA ARG A 228 -9.06 14.83 -8.47
C ARG A 228 -9.78 15.80 -9.40
N VAL A 229 -11.12 15.79 -9.37
CA VAL A 229 -11.96 16.73 -10.11
C VAL A 229 -11.77 18.14 -9.57
N ALA A 230 -11.98 18.33 -8.26
CA ALA A 230 -11.85 19.62 -7.61
C ALA A 230 -10.41 20.16 -7.64
N PHE A 231 -9.42 19.27 -7.58
CA PHE A 231 -8.01 19.64 -7.72
C PHE A 231 -7.70 20.14 -9.14
N ALA A 232 -8.06 19.37 -10.17
CA ALA A 232 -7.80 19.72 -11.57
C ALA A 232 -8.43 21.06 -11.97
N ASP A 233 -9.62 21.37 -11.43
CA ASP A 233 -10.34 22.62 -11.71
C ASP A 233 -9.69 23.85 -11.03
N GLY A 234 -8.94 23.67 -9.95
CA GLY A 234 -8.27 24.75 -9.22
C GLY A 234 -7.52 24.28 -7.98
N HIS A 235 -6.20 24.47 -7.96
CA HIS A 235 -5.32 24.06 -6.86
C HIS A 235 -4.16 25.03 -6.64
N VAL A 236 -3.44 24.87 -5.53
CA VAL A 236 -2.22 25.64 -5.24
C VAL A 236 -1.11 25.16 -6.17
N ALA A 237 -0.52 26.05 -6.96
CA ALA A 237 0.56 25.71 -7.88
C ALA A 237 1.73 25.03 -7.13
N GLY A 238 2.20 23.89 -7.63
CA GLY A 238 3.28 23.11 -7.01
C GLY A 238 2.82 22.14 -5.92
N SER A 239 1.52 22.10 -5.57
CA SER A 239 0.96 21.07 -4.69
C SER A 239 0.70 19.76 -5.46
N PHE A 240 0.56 18.66 -4.72
CA PHE A 240 0.28 17.33 -5.27
C PHE A 240 -1.10 16.84 -4.82
N ASN A 241 -1.82 16.17 -5.71
CA ASN A 241 -3.14 15.63 -5.38
C ASN A 241 -3.05 14.18 -4.95
N PHE A 242 -3.57 13.90 -3.75
CA PHE A 242 -3.80 12.55 -3.26
C PHE A 242 -5.16 12.53 -2.56
N GLU A 243 -6.19 12.00 -3.22
CA GLU A 243 -7.55 11.98 -2.66
C GLU A 243 -7.55 11.36 -1.26
N GLY A 244 -8.11 12.09 -0.28
CA GLY A 244 -8.18 11.63 1.11
C GLY A 244 -9.06 10.39 1.26
N THR A 245 -10.02 10.20 0.35
CA THR A 245 -10.79 8.95 0.22
C THR A 245 -10.02 7.97 -0.66
N GLY A 246 -9.71 6.78 -0.14
CA GLY A 246 -9.08 5.70 -0.91
C GLY A 246 -7.70 5.32 -0.39
N LYS A 247 -6.72 5.17 -1.28
CA LYS A 247 -5.39 4.61 -0.98
C LYS A 247 -4.33 5.68 -0.68
N LEU A 248 -4.70 6.72 0.08
CA LEU A 248 -3.83 7.86 0.42
C LEU A 248 -2.50 7.39 1.01
N ALA A 249 -2.53 6.64 2.11
CA ALA A 249 -1.33 6.20 2.80
C ALA A 249 -0.40 5.41 1.89
N THR A 250 -0.96 4.50 1.09
CA THR A 250 -0.18 3.68 0.16
C THR A 250 0.52 4.52 -0.90
N TYR A 251 -0.20 5.36 -1.65
CA TYR A 251 0.41 6.09 -2.75
C TYR A 251 1.26 7.26 -2.28
N LEU A 252 0.83 8.01 -1.26
CA LEU A 252 1.65 9.10 -0.75
C LEU A 252 2.96 8.56 -0.18
N ALA A 253 2.93 7.54 0.67
CA ALA A 253 4.15 6.96 1.23
C ALA A 253 5.02 6.23 0.20
N TRP A 254 4.43 5.74 -0.90
CA TRP A 254 5.23 5.20 -2.00
C TRP A 254 6.01 6.31 -2.73
N LEU A 255 5.36 7.44 -3.00
CA LEU A 255 5.92 8.46 -3.89
C LEU A 255 6.77 9.51 -3.17
N ILE A 256 6.46 9.81 -1.91
CA ILE A 256 7.18 10.83 -1.16
C ILE A 256 8.60 10.35 -0.81
N PRO A 257 9.64 11.16 -1.04
CA PRO A 257 10.97 10.84 -0.53
C PRO A 257 10.93 10.71 1.00
N TRP A 258 11.50 9.61 1.51
CA TRP A 258 11.43 9.28 2.95
C TRP A 258 11.89 10.45 3.84
N GLY A 259 11.10 10.73 4.88
CA GLY A 259 11.38 11.79 5.85
C GLY A 259 11.08 13.21 5.37
N LYS A 260 10.54 13.41 4.16
CA LYS A 260 10.09 14.73 3.73
C LYS A 260 8.87 15.20 4.54
N PRO A 261 8.85 16.47 4.99
CA PRO A 261 7.67 17.02 5.66
C PRO A 261 6.45 17.06 4.74
N VAL A 262 5.29 16.75 5.31
CA VAL A 262 3.99 16.78 4.60
C VAL A 262 3.12 17.87 5.18
N THR A 263 2.57 18.73 4.32
CA THR A 263 1.52 19.68 4.68
C THR A 263 0.22 19.28 3.99
N LEU A 264 -0.88 19.18 4.75
CA LEU A 264 -2.15 18.68 4.23
C LEU A 264 -3.13 19.82 3.93
N LEU A 265 -3.72 19.83 2.75
CA LEU A 265 -4.82 20.73 2.37
C LEU A 265 -6.10 19.90 2.23
N GLY A 266 -7.22 20.35 2.77
CA GLY A 266 -8.48 19.62 2.68
C GLY A 266 -9.70 20.51 2.85
N ASP A 267 -10.89 20.01 2.56
CA ASP A 267 -12.13 20.77 2.70
C ASP A 267 -12.48 21.01 4.18
N THR A 268 -12.17 20.03 5.04
CA THR A 268 -12.61 20.03 6.44
C THR A 268 -11.54 19.54 7.42
N PRO A 269 -11.59 19.96 8.71
CA PRO A 269 -10.71 19.42 9.74
C PRO A 269 -10.84 17.90 9.95
N ALA A 270 -12.02 17.34 9.69
CA ALA A 270 -12.26 15.89 9.78
C ALA A 270 -11.43 15.14 8.73
N GLN A 271 -11.38 15.64 7.49
CA GLN A 271 -10.57 15.07 6.43
C GLN A 271 -9.07 15.07 6.77
N ILE A 272 -8.57 16.15 7.39
CA ILE A 272 -7.18 16.22 7.88
C ILE A 272 -6.93 15.16 8.97
N THR A 273 -7.87 15.02 9.91
CA THR A 273 -7.77 14.06 11.02
C THR A 273 -7.74 12.61 10.51
N ASP A 274 -8.60 12.29 9.55
CA ASP A 274 -8.66 10.95 8.95
C ASP A 274 -7.38 10.66 8.15
N ALA A 275 -6.91 11.62 7.34
CA ALA A 275 -5.65 11.50 6.61
C ALA A 275 -4.45 11.31 7.56
N GLN A 276 -4.34 12.10 8.64
CA GLN A 276 -3.27 11.94 9.63
C GLN A 276 -3.25 10.53 10.24
N ARG A 277 -4.43 9.98 10.57
CA ARG A 277 -4.56 8.64 11.11
C ARG A 277 -4.09 7.57 10.14
N GLU A 278 -4.45 7.69 8.85
CA GLU A 278 -4.00 6.77 7.80
C GLU A 278 -2.47 6.87 7.61
N LEU A 279 -1.93 8.08 7.56
CA LEU A 279 -0.51 8.34 7.30
C LEU A 279 0.42 7.86 8.43
N THR A 280 -0.04 7.92 9.67
CA THR A 280 0.71 7.37 10.81
C THR A 280 1.00 5.87 10.64
N ARG A 281 0.11 5.12 9.96
CA ARG A 281 0.30 3.68 9.75
C ARG A 281 1.47 3.35 8.83
N VAL A 282 1.94 4.31 8.04
CA VAL A 282 3.01 4.11 7.05
C VAL A 282 4.27 4.93 7.39
N GLY A 283 4.40 5.38 8.65
CA GLY A 283 5.56 6.11 9.16
C GLY A 283 5.59 7.61 8.81
N ILE A 284 4.48 8.16 8.31
CA ILE A 284 4.29 9.61 8.21
C ILE A 284 3.57 10.05 9.48
N ASP A 285 4.33 10.10 10.58
CA ASP A 285 3.80 10.17 11.95
C ASP A 285 3.02 11.46 12.22
N ARG A 286 3.53 12.60 11.76
CA ARG A 286 2.88 13.90 11.97
C ARG A 286 3.04 14.82 10.76
N PRO A 287 1.94 15.19 10.09
CA PRO A 287 1.96 16.29 9.13
C PRO A 287 2.54 17.56 9.80
N ALA A 288 3.36 18.29 9.05
CA ALA A 288 4.04 19.49 9.51
C ALA A 288 3.07 20.66 9.71
N ALA A 289 2.05 20.75 8.85
CA ALA A 289 0.95 21.69 8.97
C ALA A 289 -0.29 21.18 8.21
N ALA A 290 -1.40 21.90 8.38
CA ALA A 290 -2.56 21.73 7.52
C ALA A 290 -3.30 23.05 7.28
N ALA A 291 -4.05 23.11 6.19
CA ALA A 291 -5.05 24.15 5.94
C ALA A 291 -6.37 23.51 5.51
N THR A 292 -7.47 24.16 5.86
CA THR A 292 -8.81 23.69 5.49
C THR A 292 -9.65 24.78 4.85
N GLY A 293 -10.58 24.40 3.98
CA GLY A 293 -11.56 25.32 3.40
C GLY A 293 -11.38 25.51 1.90
N ASP A 294 -11.60 26.74 1.42
CA ASP A 294 -11.58 27.07 -0.01
C ASP A 294 -10.13 27.23 -0.52
N PRO A 295 -9.72 26.60 -1.63
CA PRO A 295 -8.41 26.79 -2.24
C PRO A 295 -8.00 28.23 -2.51
N ALA A 296 -8.97 29.11 -2.77
CA ALA A 296 -8.71 30.54 -2.94
C ALA A 296 -8.10 31.20 -1.67
N THR A 297 -8.27 30.58 -0.51
CA THR A 297 -7.67 31.02 0.76
C THR A 297 -6.28 30.45 1.02
N TRP A 298 -5.82 29.51 0.19
CA TRP A 298 -4.52 28.85 0.31
C TRP A 298 -3.43 29.50 -0.55
N VAL A 299 -3.80 30.45 -1.43
CA VAL A 299 -2.88 31.22 -2.26
C VAL A 299 -2.76 32.66 -1.76
N ARG A 300 -1.61 33.29 -1.98
CA ARG A 300 -1.38 34.66 -1.52
C ARG A 300 -2.21 35.66 -2.32
N GLU A 301 -2.41 36.84 -1.76
CA GLU A 301 -3.11 37.92 -2.47
C GLU A 301 -2.43 38.22 -3.81
N GLY A 302 -3.21 38.17 -4.90
CA GLY A 302 -2.73 38.38 -6.27
C GLY A 302 -2.20 37.13 -6.99
N GLU A 303 -2.05 35.99 -6.29
CA GLU A 303 -1.78 34.71 -6.93
C GLU A 303 -3.08 34.07 -7.47
N GLN A 304 -2.93 33.25 -8.51
CA GLN A 304 -4.03 32.49 -9.10
C GLN A 304 -3.83 31.00 -8.83
N LEU A 305 -4.95 30.28 -8.71
CA LEU A 305 -4.93 28.83 -8.68
C LEU A 305 -4.42 28.29 -10.02
N ALA A 306 -3.61 27.24 -9.96
CA ALA A 306 -3.28 26.42 -11.12
C ALA A 306 -4.44 25.48 -11.45
N SER A 307 -4.48 25.01 -12.69
CA SER A 307 -5.47 24.04 -13.16
C SER A 307 -4.93 23.30 -14.38
N PHE A 308 -5.43 22.08 -14.58
CA PHE A 308 -5.15 21.32 -15.79
C PHE A 308 -6.42 20.63 -16.30
N PRO A 309 -6.58 20.46 -17.63
CA PRO A 309 -7.77 19.80 -18.16
C PRO A 309 -7.83 18.32 -17.76
N ARG A 310 -9.06 17.84 -17.57
CA ARG A 310 -9.39 16.41 -17.57
C ARG A 310 -10.08 16.06 -18.88
N ALA A 311 -9.86 14.84 -19.36
CA ALA A 311 -10.38 14.38 -20.64
C ALA A 311 -10.66 12.86 -20.62
N SER A 312 -11.31 12.36 -21.66
CA SER A 312 -11.55 10.93 -21.91
C SER A 312 -10.58 10.35 -22.94
N PHE A 313 -10.61 9.03 -23.15
CA PHE A 313 -9.86 8.43 -24.27
C PHE A 313 -10.40 8.85 -25.65
N ALA A 314 -11.68 9.18 -25.76
CA ALA A 314 -12.25 9.72 -27.00
C ALA A 314 -11.66 11.10 -27.34
N ASP A 315 -11.50 11.96 -26.34
CA ASP A 315 -10.86 13.27 -26.53
C ASP A 315 -9.39 13.16 -26.94
N LEU A 316 -8.67 12.15 -26.43
CA LEU A 316 -7.31 11.84 -26.85
C LEU A 316 -7.26 11.40 -28.31
N SER A 317 -8.19 10.55 -28.74
CA SER A 317 -8.32 10.11 -30.14
C SER A 317 -8.50 11.31 -31.07
N ASP A 318 -9.45 12.19 -30.75
CA ASP A 318 -9.69 13.43 -31.49
C ASP A 318 -8.45 14.34 -31.52
N ALA A 319 -7.69 14.42 -30.41
CA ALA A 319 -6.46 15.21 -30.34
C ALA A 319 -5.35 14.64 -31.23
N HIS A 320 -5.25 13.32 -31.33
CA HIS A 320 -4.32 12.64 -32.22
C HIS A 320 -4.63 12.95 -33.69
N GLU A 321 -5.91 12.89 -34.09
CA GLU A 321 -6.35 13.20 -35.47
C GLU A 321 -6.08 14.65 -35.87
N ARG A 322 -6.20 15.59 -34.92
CA ARG A 322 -5.93 17.02 -35.15
C ARG A 322 -4.44 17.34 -35.38
N GLY A 323 -3.52 16.41 -35.13
CA GLY A 323 -2.09 16.53 -35.48
C GLY A 323 -1.26 17.46 -34.56
N GLY A 324 -1.57 17.50 -33.26
CA GLY A 324 -0.79 18.24 -32.25
C GLY A 324 0.44 17.48 -31.76
N ASN A 325 1.35 18.16 -31.04
CA ASN A 325 2.46 17.51 -30.32
C ASN A 325 1.94 16.83 -29.04
N VAL A 326 1.30 15.68 -29.23
CA VAL A 326 0.68 14.87 -28.18
C VAL A 326 1.67 13.83 -27.66
N VAL A 327 1.87 13.80 -26.35
CA VAL A 327 2.66 12.77 -25.67
C VAL A 327 1.71 11.93 -24.82
N VAL A 328 1.49 10.66 -25.18
CA VAL A 328 0.67 9.75 -24.38
C VAL A 328 1.57 9.10 -23.34
N LEU A 329 1.28 9.34 -22.05
CA LEU A 329 2.01 8.78 -20.92
C LEU A 329 1.15 7.75 -20.18
N ASP A 330 1.59 6.50 -20.20
CA ASP A 330 1.01 5.40 -19.43
C ASP A 330 1.74 5.29 -18.08
N VAL A 331 1.02 5.51 -16.98
CA VAL A 331 1.57 5.39 -15.61
C VAL A 331 1.12 4.13 -14.88
N ARG A 332 0.57 3.14 -15.61
CA ARG A 332 0.25 1.81 -15.06
C ARG A 332 1.53 1.04 -14.71
N ARG A 333 1.37 -0.01 -13.90
CA ARG A 333 2.48 -0.90 -13.53
C ARG A 333 2.93 -1.73 -14.73
N ASP A 334 4.14 -2.26 -14.64
CA ASP A 334 4.75 -3.11 -15.68
C ASP A 334 3.88 -4.31 -16.05
N SER A 335 3.26 -4.95 -15.06
CA SER A 335 2.37 -6.09 -15.28
C SER A 335 1.12 -5.72 -16.08
N GLU A 336 0.54 -4.55 -15.83
CA GLU A 336 -0.60 -4.04 -16.60
C GLU A 336 -0.17 -3.71 -18.04
N ARG A 337 1.01 -3.11 -18.21
CA ARG A 337 1.59 -2.75 -19.51
C ARG A 337 1.92 -3.98 -20.37
N ALA A 338 2.45 -5.03 -19.74
CA ALA A 338 2.83 -6.28 -20.40
C ALA A 338 1.65 -7.00 -21.06
N ASN A 339 0.42 -6.72 -20.64
CA ASN A 339 -0.78 -7.33 -21.23
C ASN A 339 -1.26 -6.57 -22.48
N VAL A 340 -1.41 -5.25 -22.38
CA VAL A 340 -1.95 -4.40 -23.45
C VAL A 340 -1.65 -2.93 -23.20
N PHE A 341 -1.35 -2.16 -24.25
CA PHE A 341 -1.05 -0.73 -24.13
C PHE A 341 -1.37 0.05 -25.42
N ILE A 342 -1.46 1.39 -25.33
CA ILE A 342 -1.69 2.27 -26.49
C ILE A 342 -0.41 2.39 -27.32
N GLU A 343 -0.49 2.12 -28.61
CA GLU A 343 0.65 2.18 -29.53
C GLU A 343 1.32 3.57 -29.50
N GLY A 344 2.65 3.61 -29.42
CA GLY A 344 3.42 4.85 -29.36
C GLY A 344 3.41 5.58 -28.01
N SER A 345 2.70 5.08 -26.99
CA SER A 345 2.74 5.68 -25.65
C SER A 345 4.06 5.45 -24.92
N VAL A 346 4.52 6.47 -24.21
CA VAL A 346 5.64 6.39 -23.25
C VAL A 346 5.14 5.71 -21.98
N HIS A 347 5.96 4.86 -21.38
CA HIS A 347 5.61 4.15 -20.15
C HIS A 347 6.61 4.50 -19.04
N ILE A 348 6.08 5.09 -17.97
CA ILE A 348 6.80 5.35 -16.73
C ILE A 348 5.82 5.06 -15.60
N PRO A 349 5.94 3.95 -14.87
CA PRO A 349 5.08 3.65 -13.74
C PRO A 349 5.02 4.82 -12.76
N LEU A 350 3.84 5.08 -12.19
CA LEU A 350 3.61 6.25 -11.32
C LEU A 350 4.68 6.41 -10.22
N HIS A 351 5.12 5.31 -9.62
CA HIS A 351 6.08 5.33 -8.53
C HIS A 351 7.50 5.75 -8.95
N GLU A 352 7.84 5.65 -10.23
CA GLU A 352 9.11 6.13 -10.77
C GLU A 352 9.03 7.57 -11.29
N LEU A 353 7.82 8.05 -11.59
CA LEU A 353 7.60 9.28 -12.34
C LEU A 353 8.27 10.49 -11.69
N HIS A 354 8.19 10.65 -10.36
CA HIS A 354 8.78 11.80 -9.68
C HIS A 354 10.30 11.93 -9.92
N GLY A 355 11.02 10.80 -9.95
CA GLY A 355 12.45 10.76 -10.25
C GLY A 355 12.79 10.83 -11.75
N ARG A 356 11.78 10.59 -12.61
CA ARG A 356 11.94 10.44 -14.07
C ARG A 356 11.12 11.45 -14.87
N VAL A 357 10.67 12.56 -14.26
CA VAL A 357 9.90 13.60 -14.96
C VAL A 357 10.66 14.13 -16.19
N GLY A 358 11.99 14.22 -16.10
CA GLY A 358 12.86 14.64 -17.21
C GLY A 358 12.89 13.66 -18.40
N ASP A 359 12.45 12.42 -18.21
CA ASP A 359 12.35 11.42 -19.29
C ASP A 359 11.07 11.58 -20.11
N VAL A 360 10.10 12.38 -19.65
CA VAL A 360 8.85 12.62 -20.37
C VAL A 360 9.09 13.56 -21.55
N PRO A 361 8.88 13.13 -22.82
CA PRO A 361 9.15 13.94 -24.01
C PRO A 361 8.41 15.27 -24.03
N ASP A 362 8.96 16.31 -24.66
CA ASP A 362 8.32 17.63 -24.77
C ASP A 362 6.99 17.57 -25.55
N GLY A 363 5.97 18.32 -25.08
CA GLY A 363 4.65 18.37 -25.69
C GLY A 363 3.54 18.45 -24.66
N THR A 364 2.29 18.39 -25.12
CA THR A 364 1.13 18.28 -24.24
C THR A 364 1.00 16.82 -23.79
N VAL A 365 1.19 16.58 -22.51
CA VAL A 365 1.21 15.23 -21.93
C VAL A 365 -0.20 14.79 -21.60
N TRP A 366 -0.68 13.75 -22.28
CA TRP A 366 -1.93 13.07 -21.97
C TRP A 366 -1.60 11.86 -21.10
N VAL A 367 -1.81 12.00 -19.79
CA VAL A 367 -1.46 10.96 -18.83
C VAL A 367 -2.66 10.09 -18.52
N HIS A 368 -2.48 8.77 -18.54
CA HIS A 368 -3.53 7.81 -18.24
C HIS A 368 -3.04 6.68 -17.34
N CYS A 369 -4.00 6.02 -16.69
CA CYS A 369 -3.78 4.77 -15.98
C CYS A 369 -4.90 3.78 -16.31
N ALA A 370 -5.21 2.85 -15.40
CA ALA A 370 -6.35 1.94 -15.58
C ALA A 370 -7.73 2.61 -15.37
N GLY A 371 -7.82 3.64 -14.52
CA GLY A 371 -9.12 4.20 -14.10
C GLY A 371 -9.03 5.61 -13.49
N GLY A 372 -8.18 6.48 -14.05
CA GLY A 372 -8.07 7.90 -13.66
C GLY A 372 -7.26 8.24 -12.41
N MET A 373 -7.39 7.52 -11.29
CA MET A 373 -6.79 7.94 -10.01
C MET A 373 -5.26 8.14 -10.07
N ARG A 374 -4.49 7.17 -10.59
CA ARG A 374 -3.03 7.31 -10.72
C ARG A 374 -2.63 8.36 -11.75
N ALA A 375 -3.48 8.57 -12.76
CA ALA A 375 -3.26 9.60 -13.78
C ALA A 375 -3.41 11.01 -13.18
N ALA A 376 -4.34 11.22 -12.25
CA ALA A 376 -4.48 12.48 -11.53
C ALA A 376 -3.26 12.78 -10.63
N ILE A 377 -2.76 11.78 -9.89
CA ILE A 377 -1.53 11.94 -9.10
C ILE A 377 -0.37 12.32 -10.04
N ALA A 378 -0.19 11.58 -11.13
CA ALA A 378 0.84 11.86 -12.13
C ALA A 378 0.68 13.26 -12.74
N ALA A 379 -0.54 13.69 -13.04
CA ALA A 379 -0.81 15.02 -13.56
C ALA A 379 -0.40 16.11 -12.57
N SER A 380 -0.67 15.93 -11.27
CA SER A 380 -0.22 16.90 -10.25
C SER A 380 1.32 16.97 -10.15
N LEU A 381 2.02 15.83 -10.28
CA LEU A 381 3.49 15.80 -10.31
C LEU A 381 4.05 16.52 -11.53
N LEU A 382 3.43 16.35 -12.69
CA LEU A 382 3.84 16.98 -13.95
C LEU A 382 3.55 18.48 -13.94
N ASP A 383 2.34 18.88 -13.53
CA ASP A 383 1.91 20.27 -13.45
C ASP A 383 2.80 21.08 -12.48
N ALA A 384 3.15 20.50 -11.32
CA ALA A 384 4.06 21.10 -10.36
C ALA A 384 5.47 21.40 -10.92
N THR A 385 5.87 20.74 -12.02
CA THR A 385 7.12 21.01 -12.74
C THR A 385 6.96 21.94 -13.95
N GLY A 386 5.76 22.48 -14.16
CA GLY A 386 5.42 23.39 -15.26
C GLY A 386 5.11 22.67 -16.58
N ARG A 387 4.87 21.36 -16.56
CA ARG A 387 4.53 20.60 -17.77
C ARG A 387 3.07 20.83 -18.13
N GLN A 388 2.79 21.05 -19.42
CA GLN A 388 1.42 21.05 -19.92
C GLN A 388 0.87 19.63 -19.90
N VAL A 389 -0.12 19.38 -19.04
CA VAL A 389 -0.68 18.05 -18.81
C VAL A 389 -2.20 18.06 -18.98
N ILE A 390 -2.73 16.94 -19.46
CA ILE A 390 -4.15 16.61 -19.52
C ILE A 390 -4.30 15.24 -18.84
N ALA A 391 -5.11 15.17 -17.80
CA ALA A 391 -5.36 13.92 -17.08
C ALA A 391 -6.52 13.16 -17.71
N ILE A 392 -6.29 11.92 -18.15
CA ILE A 392 -7.36 11.05 -18.62
C ILE A 392 -8.07 10.44 -17.40
N ASP A 393 -9.32 10.84 -17.20
CA ASP A 393 -10.20 10.39 -16.11
C ASP A 393 -11.26 9.44 -16.66
N ASP A 394 -10.77 8.30 -17.18
CA ASP A 394 -11.56 7.29 -17.88
C ASP A 394 -11.01 5.88 -17.59
N SER A 395 -11.80 4.84 -17.88
CA SER A 395 -11.36 3.45 -17.82
C SER A 395 -10.47 3.14 -19.02
N PHE A 396 -9.33 2.47 -18.81
CA PHE A 396 -8.47 2.04 -19.90
C PHE A 396 -9.18 1.11 -20.90
N GLU A 397 -10.23 0.41 -20.46
CA GLU A 397 -11.07 -0.43 -21.33
C GLU A 397 -11.73 0.38 -22.45
N ALA A 398 -12.01 1.67 -22.23
CA ALA A 398 -12.61 2.56 -23.23
C ALA A 398 -11.64 2.96 -24.36
N ALA A 399 -10.32 2.71 -24.21
CA ALA A 399 -9.32 3.14 -25.19
C ALA A 399 -9.54 2.50 -26.57
N ALA A 400 -9.91 1.21 -26.61
CA ALA A 400 -10.18 0.52 -27.87
C ALA A 400 -11.44 1.08 -28.56
N ASP A 401 -12.51 1.29 -27.78
CA ASP A 401 -13.78 1.82 -28.28
C ASP A 401 -13.65 3.28 -28.75
N ALA A 402 -12.71 4.03 -28.17
CA ALA A 402 -12.33 5.37 -28.62
C ALA A 402 -11.51 5.38 -29.94
N GLY A 403 -11.19 4.22 -30.51
CA GLY A 403 -10.46 4.11 -31.76
C GLY A 403 -8.93 4.22 -31.63
N LEU A 404 -8.39 4.15 -30.41
CA LEU A 404 -6.94 4.15 -30.19
C LEU A 404 -6.35 2.78 -30.54
N SER A 405 -5.22 2.77 -31.27
CA SER A 405 -4.50 1.54 -31.59
C SER A 405 -3.88 0.93 -30.32
N LEU A 406 -4.24 -0.32 -30.02
CA LEU A 406 -3.69 -1.07 -28.89
C LEU A 406 -2.74 -2.17 -29.37
N THR A 407 -1.62 -2.30 -28.66
CA THR A 407 -0.61 -3.36 -28.88
C THR A 407 -0.64 -4.36 -27.73
N ARG A 408 -0.50 -5.65 -28.07
CA ARG A 408 -0.24 -6.75 -27.12
C ARG A 408 1.16 -7.30 -27.41
N PRO A 409 2.10 -7.27 -26.45
CA PRO A 409 3.48 -7.73 -26.63
C PRO A 409 3.62 -9.17 -27.15
#